data_AF-A0A1H1SUE2-F1
#
_entry.id   AF-A0A1H1SUE2-F1
#
_cell.length_a   1.000
_cell.length_b   1.000
_cell.length_c   1.000
_cell.angle_alpha   90.00
_cell.angle_beta   90.00
_cell.angle_gamma   90.00
#
_symmetry.space_group_name_H-M   'P 1'
#
loop_
_entity.id
_entity.type
_entity.pdbx_description
1 polymer ?
#
loop_
_entity_poly.entity_id
_entity_poly.type
_entity_poly.pdbx_seq_one_letter_code
_entity_poly.pdbx_strand_id
1 'polypeptide(L)' 'MSTGDLDVDDPVEMTTDLMAAAADGLAVIEAAPIEERAAGYDRLAEQLRTELERSDPARATG' A
#
# COMPACT_ATOMS: atom_id res chain seq x y z
N MET A 1 15.77 -21.40 -22.24
CA MET A 1 15.52 -20.78 -20.93
C MET A 1 14.24 -19.99 -21.08
N SER A 2 13.16 -20.46 -20.45
CA SER A 2 11.85 -19.81 -20.53
C SER A 2 11.83 -18.72 -19.46
N THR A 3 11.90 -17.46 -19.89
CA THR A 3 11.55 -16.33 -19.04
C THR A 3 10.06 -16.45 -18.77
N GLY A 4 9.70 -17.07 -17.64
CA GLY A 4 8.32 -17.14 -17.19
C GLY A 4 7.79 -15.71 -17.12
N ASP A 5 6.65 -15.50 -17.79
CA ASP A 5 5.78 -14.36 -17.60
C ASP A 5 5.69 -14.07 -16.11
N LEU A 6 6.31 -12.96 -15.70
CA LEU A 6 5.83 -12.27 -14.53
C LEU A 6 4.55 -11.60 -15.02
N ASP A 7 3.39 -12.16 -14.69
CA ASP A 7 2.11 -11.46 -14.74
C ASP A 7 2.21 -10.25 -13.78
N VAL A 8 2.87 -9.20 -14.25
CA VAL A 8 2.94 -7.88 -13.59
C VAL A 8 1.58 -7.17 -13.69
N ASP A 9 0.65 -7.74 -14.46
CA ASP A 9 -0.68 -7.20 -14.75
C ASP A 9 -1.81 -7.85 -13.94
N ASP A 10 -1.55 -8.72 -12.95
CA ASP A 10 -2.64 -9.11 -12.03
C ASP A 10 -2.92 -7.91 -11.11
N PRO A 11 -4.02 -7.17 -11.33
CA PRO A 11 -4.31 -6.02 -10.50
C PRO A 11 -4.45 -6.55 -9.08
N VAL A 12 -3.62 -6.03 -8.18
CA VAL A 12 -3.87 -6.21 -6.75
C VAL A 12 -5.32 -5.76 -6.53
N GLU A 13 -6.23 -6.70 -6.25
CA GLU A 13 -7.56 -6.36 -5.73
C GLU A 13 -7.35 -5.76 -4.34
N MET A 14 -6.88 -4.51 -4.30
CA MET A 14 -7.19 -3.67 -3.17
C MET A 14 -8.69 -3.49 -3.21
N THR A 15 -9.33 -3.89 -2.12
CA THR A 15 -10.74 -3.62 -1.94
C THR A 15 -10.96 -2.11 -2.11
N THR A 16 -12.05 -1.72 -2.78
CA THR A 16 -12.41 -0.32 -3.00
C THR A 16 -12.39 0.48 -1.69
N ASP A 17 -12.71 -0.17 -0.58
CA ASP A 17 -12.68 0.40 0.77
C ASP A 17 -11.26 0.72 1.26
N LEU A 18 -10.27 -0.13 0.97
CA LEU A 18 -8.86 0.12 1.32
C LEU A 18 -8.30 1.30 0.51
N MET A 19 -8.66 1.40 -0.77
CA MET A 19 -8.26 2.54 -1.61
C MET A 19 -8.85 3.86 -1.08
N ALA A 20 -10.13 3.86 -0.71
CA ALA A 20 -10.78 5.05 -0.14
C ALA A 20 -10.13 5.46 1.19
N ALA A 21 -9.88 4.51 2.08
CA ALA A 21 -9.21 4.77 3.35
C ALA A 21 -7.77 5.30 3.18
N ALA A 22 -7.04 4.79 2.18
CA ALA A 22 -5.70 5.28 1.84
C ALA A 22 -5.73 6.72 1.32
N ALA A 23 -6.71 7.06 0.47
CA ALA A 23 -6.88 8.41 -0.05
C ALA A 23 -7.22 9.42 1.05
N ASP A 24 -8.11 9.04 1.99
CA ASP A 24 -8.42 9.86 3.16
C ASP A 24 -7.19 10.04 4.06
N GLY A 25 -6.43 8.97 4.30
CA GLY A 25 -5.18 9.03 5.06
C GLY A 25 -4.14 9.94 4.41
N LEU A 26 -4.01 9.89 3.09
CA LEU A 26 -3.11 10.75 2.32
C LEU A 26 -3.50 12.23 2.47
N ALA A 27 -4.80 12.54 2.35
CA ALA A 27 -5.31 13.91 2.51
C ALA A 27 -5.02 14.48 3.89
N VAL A 28 -5.11 13.66 4.95
CA VAL A 28 -4.75 14.07 6.32
C VAL A 28 -3.25 14.40 6.43
N ILE A 29 -2.39 13.57 5.86
CA ILE A 29 -0.93 13.80 5.87
C ILE A 29 -0.58 15.08 5.12
N GLU A 30 -1.20 15.32 3.96
CA GLU A 30 -0.94 16.50 3.12
C GLU A 30 -1.45 17.80 3.72
N ALA A 31 -2.37 17.74 4.68
CA ALA A 31 -2.81 18.90 5.45
C ALA A 31 -1.83 19.28 6.58
N ALA A 32 -0.93 18.38 6.99
CA ALA A 32 0.02 18.61 8.07
C ALA A 32 1.22 19.51 7.66
N PRO A 33 1.95 20.10 8.62
CA PRO A 33 3.23 20.77 8.37
C PRO A 33 4.23 19.85 7.66
N ILE A 34 5.08 20.43 6.81
CA ILE A 34 6.00 19.67 5.94
C ILE A 34 6.93 18.74 6.75
N GLU A 35 7.32 19.17 7.95
CA GLU A 35 8.19 18.44 8.87
C GLU A 35 7.53 17.16 9.42
N GLU A 36 6.20 17.10 9.44
CA GLU A 36 5.43 15.97 9.98
C GLU A 36 5.04 14.96 8.89
N ARG A 37 5.04 15.36 7.61
CA ARG A 37 4.51 14.55 6.51
C ARG A 37 5.30 13.26 6.28
N ALA A 38 6.62 13.32 6.35
CA ALA A 38 7.48 12.15 6.12
C ALA A 38 7.10 11.00 7.06
N ALA A 39 7.01 11.28 8.36
CA ALA A 39 6.57 10.29 9.35
C ALA A 39 5.11 9.86 9.16
N GLY A 40 4.26 10.70 8.57
CA GLY A 40 2.90 10.34 8.17
C GLY A 40 2.89 9.30 7.04
N TYR A 41 3.64 9.57 5.97
CA TYR A 41 3.75 8.65 4.83
C TYR A 41 4.37 7.31 5.22
N ASP A 42 5.40 7.29 6.06
CA ASP A 42 6.02 6.05 6.54
C ASP A 42 4.99 5.17 7.26
N ARG A 43 4.14 5.76 8.12
CA ARG A 43 3.09 5.02 8.83
C ARG A 43 2.01 4.50 7.89
N LEU A 44 1.56 5.31 6.92
CA LEU A 44 0.56 4.88 5.94
C LEU A 44 1.10 3.73 5.07
N ALA A 45 2.36 3.81 4.65
CA ALA A 45 3.01 2.75 3.89
C ALA A 45 3.08 1.43 4.69
N GLU A 46 3.42 1.49 5.98
CA GLU A 46 3.45 0.30 6.85
C GLU A 46 2.06 -0.31 7.05
N GLN A 47 1.03 0.52 7.21
CA GLN A 47 -0.36 0.06 7.29
C GLN A 47 -0.78 -0.66 6.01
N LEU A 48 -0.52 -0.07 4.85
CA LEU A 48 -0.85 -0.67 3.56
C LEU A 48 -0.10 -1.99 3.34
N ARG A 49 1.19 -2.06 3.72
CA ARG A 49 1.96 -3.31 3.70
C ARG A 49 1.30 -4.38 4.57
N THR A 50 0.93 -4.03 5.80
CA THR A 50 0.26 -4.96 6.73
C THR A 50 -1.07 -5.47 6.17
N GLU A 51 -1.89 -4.59 5.59
CA GLU A 51 -3.17 -5.03 4.99
C GLU A 51 -2.96 -5.89 3.74
N LEU A 52 -1.94 -5.60 2.94
CA LEU A 52 -1.57 -6.44 1.81
C LEU A 52 -1.11 -7.83 2.25
N GLU A 53 -0.25 -7.93 3.26
CA GLU A 53 0.19 -9.20 3.86
C GLU A 53 -0.97 -10.00 4.46
N ARG A 54 -1.97 -9.33 5.05
CA ARG A 54 -3.19 -9.99 5.53
C ARG A 54 -4.05 -10.53 4.40
N SER A 55 -4.18 -9.77 3.31
CA SER A 55 -4.97 -10.16 2.14
C SER A 55 -4.32 -11.30 1.35
N ASP A 56 -2.99 -11.33 1.30
CA ASP A 56 -2.19 -12.33 0.62
C ASP A 56 -0.91 -12.65 1.43
N PRO A 57 -0.97 -13.70 2.28
CA PRO A 57 0.17 -14.09 3.13
C PRO A 57 1.43 -14.49 2.36
N ALA A 58 1.33 -14.86 1.07
CA ALA A 58 2.50 -15.21 0.27
C ALA A 58 3.44 -14.02 0.06
N ARG A 59 2.91 -12.79 0.17
CA ARG A 59 3.66 -11.53 -0.01
C ARG A 59 4.56 -11.15 1.16
N ALA A 60 4.36 -11.77 2.34
CA ALA A 60 5.20 -11.53 3.51
C ALA A 60 6.63 -12.12 3.39
N THR A 61 6.89 -12.89 2.32
CA THR A 61 8.15 -13.61 2.10
C THR A 61 9.06 -13.03 1.00
N GLY A 62 8.66 -11.91 0.38
CA GLY A 62 9.34 -11.27 -0.75
C GLY A 62 10.37 -10.22 -0.36
#